data_AF-A0A2H4VTB9-F1
#
_entry.id   AF-A0A2H4VTB9-F1
#
_cell.length_a   1.000
_cell.length_b   1.000
_cell.length_c   1.000
_cell.angle_alpha   90.00
_cell.angle_beta   90.00
_cell.angle_gamma   90.00
#
_symmetry.space_group_name_H-M   'P 1'
#
loop_
_entity.id
_entity.type
_entity.pdbx_description
1 polymer ?
#
loop_
_entity_poly.entity_id
_entity_poly.type
_entity_poly.pdbx_seq_one_letter_code
_entity_poly.pdbx_strand_id
1 'polypeptide(L)'
;MLNRKILAPIDSLFDQSYKLSYFCEDLSKYEENHLKSIERDDNVFNSLNTWYKKDIFHIEVLVSFCPECFSKSVIKNGVKERKLYFYDEGVVNAEIQMYKCKKCGKKFKTDISDIVDDNSNFSNEFKEKCVELAGLFLGSIRKIAYKIKKDTGISVSRQTIENWILGYEIPKKEVKNLYSGYYIFDVEWIKLNGFWNYRFALFDSKQNIIVADEIYSKENSTNIQKFLEESTRNQKKIAITSDLDEKYKPIIEGLEFTHQWCLFHVFKNINKKIKEYIRDNELSDDELENIRQEKLEIFSLFNSKSFKEARTRMDEILNQIKDYSKVIQSIIMDSLMPYFKTYFSYLLDENIERTSNKLENQFQKTFPKSIKRIMKIKKGGC
;
A
#
# COMPACT_ATOMS: atom_id res chain seq x y z
N MET A 1 16.66 43.94 11.30
CA MET A 1 16.18 42.84 10.43
C MET A 1 15.27 41.94 11.24
N LEU A 2 13.97 41.95 10.95
CA LEU A 2 12.95 41.26 11.75
C LEU A 2 12.99 39.74 11.55
N ASN A 3 13.01 39.02 12.67
CA ASN A 3 12.87 37.58 12.77
C ASN A 3 11.40 37.18 12.53
N ARG A 4 11.06 36.65 11.34
CA ARG A 4 9.71 36.10 11.09
C ARG A 4 9.65 34.65 11.58
N LYS A 5 9.02 34.43 12.73
CA LYS A 5 8.51 33.11 13.14
C LYS A 5 7.42 32.68 12.16
N ILE A 6 7.62 31.53 11.50
CA ILE A 6 6.58 30.87 10.73
C ILE A 6 5.63 30.21 11.73
N LEU A 7 4.42 30.76 11.87
CA LEU A 7 3.34 30.13 12.64
C LEU A 7 2.76 28.98 11.82
N ALA A 8 2.57 27.82 12.46
CA ALA A 8 1.88 26.68 11.88
C ALA A 8 0.39 27.04 11.64
N PRO A 9 -0.24 26.58 10.54
CA PRO A 9 -1.66 26.76 10.35
C PRO A 9 -2.43 25.73 11.20
N ILE A 10 -3.08 26.24 12.26
CA ILE A 10 -4.32 25.73 12.89
C ILE A 10 -4.16 24.54 13.86
N ASP A 11 -4.28 24.83 15.16
CA ASP A 11 -4.31 23.93 16.33
C ASP A 11 -5.69 23.28 16.60
N SER A 12 -6.48 22.95 15.58
CA SER A 12 -7.80 22.33 15.80
C SER A 12 -8.16 21.28 14.77
N LEU A 13 -7.39 20.20 14.71
CA LEU A 13 -7.91 18.92 14.24
C LEU A 13 -8.42 18.16 15.45
N PHE A 14 -9.73 18.28 15.71
CA PHE A 14 -10.42 17.33 16.57
C PHE A 14 -10.19 15.92 16.00
N ASP A 15 -9.56 15.06 16.81
CA ASP A 15 -9.44 13.63 16.60
C ASP A 15 -10.86 13.03 16.53
N GLN A 16 -11.42 12.90 15.33
CA GLN A 16 -12.43 11.87 15.12
C GLN A 16 -11.71 10.54 15.02
N SER A 17 -11.56 9.89 16.19
CA SER A 17 -11.16 8.50 16.27
C SER A 17 -12.23 7.65 15.57
N TYR A 18 -11.93 7.18 14.36
CA TYR A 18 -12.77 6.18 13.70
C TYR A 18 -12.73 4.90 14.55
N LYS A 19 -13.89 4.50 15.08
CA LYS A 19 -14.02 3.20 15.77
C LYS A 19 -13.71 2.09 14.76
N LEU A 20 -12.77 1.23 15.14
CA LEU A 20 -12.33 0.04 14.38
C LEU A 20 -13.48 -0.92 14.02
N SER A 21 -14.62 -0.81 14.72
CA SER A 21 -15.81 -1.64 14.53
C SER A 21 -16.54 -1.44 13.19
N TYR A 22 -16.17 -0.44 12.39
CA TYR A 22 -16.73 -0.24 11.05
C TYR A 22 -15.94 -0.98 9.95
N PHE A 23 -14.80 -1.58 10.28
CA PHE A 23 -13.81 -1.98 9.28
C PHE A 23 -13.72 -3.46 8.95
N CYS A 24 -14.39 -4.40 9.63
CA CYS A 24 -14.29 -5.80 9.21
C CYS A 24 -15.32 -6.75 9.82
N GLU A 25 -16.32 -7.14 9.03
CA GLU A 25 -16.88 -8.49 9.12
C GLU A 25 -16.06 -9.49 8.26
N ASP A 26 -15.21 -9.01 7.34
CA ASP A 26 -14.42 -9.86 6.45
C ASP A 26 -13.07 -10.34 7.04
N LEU A 27 -12.54 -9.71 8.10
CA LEU A 27 -11.38 -10.24 8.84
C LEU A 27 -11.76 -11.42 9.74
N SER A 28 -13.01 -11.50 10.24
CA SER A 28 -13.41 -12.60 11.14
C SER A 28 -13.41 -13.95 10.41
N LYS A 29 -13.74 -13.96 9.12
CA LYS A 29 -13.64 -15.15 8.25
C LYS A 29 -12.19 -15.50 7.87
N TYR A 30 -11.26 -14.56 7.99
CA TYR A 30 -9.83 -14.80 7.78
C TYR A 30 -9.19 -15.46 9.02
N GLU A 31 -9.62 -15.07 10.23
CA GLU A 31 -9.17 -15.67 11.49
C GLU A 31 -9.62 -17.13 11.65
N GLU A 32 -10.84 -17.49 11.22
CA GLU A 32 -11.36 -18.86 11.39
C GLU A 32 -10.72 -19.91 10.46
N ASN A 33 -10.25 -19.53 9.26
CA ASN A 33 -9.74 -20.51 8.29
C ASN A 33 -8.26 -20.87 8.46
N HIS A 34 -7.47 -20.06 9.17
CA HIS A 34 -6.04 -20.29 9.39
C HIS A 34 -5.69 -20.83 10.79
N LEU A 35 -6.66 -20.89 11.72
CA LEU A 35 -6.50 -21.55 13.01
C LEU A 35 -6.78 -23.06 12.96
N LYS A 36 -6.88 -23.66 11.76
CA LYS A 36 -6.79 -25.11 11.65
C LYS A 36 -5.39 -25.52 12.04
N SER A 37 -5.29 -26.24 13.15
CA SER A 37 -4.10 -26.95 13.60
C SER A 37 -3.37 -27.53 12.40
N ILE A 38 -2.19 -26.99 12.11
CA ILE A 38 -1.25 -27.61 11.18
C ILE A 38 -0.83 -28.89 11.88
N GLU A 39 -1.44 -30.01 11.50
CA GLU A 39 -0.91 -31.33 11.85
C GLU A 39 0.51 -31.42 11.27
N ARG A 40 1.46 -31.81 12.12
CA ARG A 40 2.87 -32.02 11.76
C ARG A 40 2.93 -32.98 10.57
N ASP A 41 3.39 -32.49 9.43
CA ASP A 41 3.90 -33.35 8.38
C ASP A 41 5.43 -33.33 8.49
N ASP A 42 6.03 -34.40 9.01
CA ASP A 42 7.49 -34.51 9.19
C ASP A 42 8.25 -34.59 7.84
N ASN A 43 7.55 -34.42 6.70
CA ASN A 43 8.07 -34.44 5.32
C ASN A 43 8.15 -33.05 4.64
N VAL A 44 8.29 -31.94 5.38
CA VAL A 44 8.34 -30.59 4.77
C VAL A 44 9.53 -30.40 3.82
N PHE A 45 10.63 -31.11 4.03
CA PHE A 45 11.88 -30.94 3.29
C PHE A 45 12.13 -32.10 2.33
N ASN A 46 11.74 -31.95 1.07
CA ASN A 46 11.83 -32.99 0.02
C ASN A 46 13.23 -33.60 -0.17
N SER A 47 14.29 -32.96 0.32
CA SER A 47 15.69 -33.38 0.17
C SER A 47 16.34 -33.90 1.47
N LEU A 48 15.66 -33.81 2.62
CA LEU A 48 16.23 -34.02 3.95
C LEU A 48 15.48 -35.11 4.72
N ASN A 49 16.24 -35.82 5.56
CA ASN A 49 15.71 -36.65 6.64
C ASN A 49 15.93 -35.90 7.96
N THR A 50 14.85 -35.67 8.70
CA THR A 50 14.87 -34.94 9.97
C THR A 50 14.19 -35.72 11.08
N TRP A 51 14.77 -35.73 12.29
CA TRP A 51 14.17 -36.36 13.47
C TRP A 51 14.67 -35.75 14.77
N TYR A 52 13.95 -35.98 15.86
CA TYR A 52 14.34 -35.59 17.21
C TYR A 52 14.87 -36.76 18.02
N LYS A 53 15.95 -36.55 18.78
CA LYS A 53 16.44 -37.50 19.78
C LYS A 53 16.99 -36.76 20.99
N LYS A 54 16.43 -37.03 22.18
CA LYS A 54 16.82 -36.36 23.45
C LYS A 54 16.87 -34.82 23.29
N ASP A 55 15.82 -34.25 22.69
CA ASP A 55 15.69 -32.80 22.44
C ASP A 55 16.73 -32.18 21.49
N ILE A 56 17.46 -33.02 20.75
CA ILE A 56 18.36 -32.60 19.68
C ILE A 56 17.70 -32.89 18.32
N PHE A 57 17.69 -31.89 17.46
CA PHE A 57 17.15 -31.96 16.10
C PHE A 57 18.24 -32.42 15.11
N HIS A 58 18.13 -33.63 14.61
CA HIS A 58 19.11 -34.19 13.68
C HIS A 58 18.68 -33.97 12.24
N ILE A 59 19.63 -33.54 11.40
CA ILE A 59 19.38 -33.22 9.99
C ILE A 59 20.42 -33.92 9.10
N GLU A 60 19.94 -34.74 8.19
CA GLU A 60 20.78 -35.44 7.21
C GLU A 60 20.17 -35.41 5.81
N VAL A 61 20.99 -35.57 4.77
CA VAL A 61 20.47 -35.62 3.39
C VAL A 61 19.83 -36.97 3.11
N LEU A 62 18.65 -36.95 2.49
CA LEU A 62 17.90 -38.17 2.11
C LEU A 62 18.73 -39.09 1.19
N VAL A 63 19.39 -38.51 0.20
CA VAL A 63 20.28 -39.21 -0.74
C VAL A 63 21.67 -38.56 -0.77
N SER A 64 22.64 -39.20 -0.12
CA SER A 64 24.00 -38.66 -0.07
C SER A 64 24.82 -38.92 -1.34
N PHE A 65 25.37 -37.86 -1.92
CA PHE A 65 26.36 -37.91 -3.00
C PHE A 65 27.40 -36.80 -2.82
N CYS A 66 28.60 -36.99 -3.35
CA CYS A 66 29.65 -35.98 -3.26
C CYS A 66 29.32 -34.78 -4.17
N PRO A 67 29.29 -33.53 -3.67
CA PRO A 67 28.98 -32.36 -4.49
C PRO A 67 30.07 -32.02 -5.52
N GLU A 68 31.26 -32.61 -5.39
CA GLU A 68 32.42 -32.32 -6.25
C GLU A 68 32.61 -33.36 -7.37
N CYS A 69 32.42 -34.65 -7.07
CA CYS A 69 32.63 -35.73 -8.05
C CYS A 69 31.38 -36.61 -8.28
N PHE A 70 30.24 -36.25 -7.69
CA PHE A 70 28.94 -36.93 -7.78
C PHE A 70 28.94 -38.42 -7.39
N SER A 71 30.01 -38.90 -6.77
CA SER A 71 30.10 -40.28 -6.29
C SER A 71 29.12 -40.52 -5.14
N LYS A 72 28.40 -41.65 -5.19
CA LYS A 72 27.56 -42.17 -4.10
C LYS A 72 28.39 -42.83 -2.98
N SER A 73 29.70 -43.01 -3.17
CA SER A 73 30.61 -43.57 -2.15
C SER A 73 30.94 -42.54 -1.07
N VAL A 74 29.94 -42.22 -0.25
CA VAL A 74 30.00 -41.23 0.83
C VAL A 74 29.81 -41.92 2.17
N ILE A 75 30.53 -41.48 3.20
CA ILE A 75 30.37 -41.94 4.58
C ILE A 75 30.08 -40.78 5.52
N LYS A 76 29.31 -41.06 6.58
CA LYS A 76 29.10 -40.14 7.71
C LYS A 76 30.44 -39.87 8.40
N ASN A 77 30.74 -38.60 8.68
CA ASN A 77 32.02 -38.13 9.20
C ASN A 77 31.81 -37.09 10.32
N GLY A 78 31.06 -37.48 11.35
CA GLY A 78 30.71 -36.63 12.49
C GLY A 78 29.53 -35.71 12.22
N VAL A 79 29.23 -34.84 13.17
CA VAL A 79 28.13 -33.88 13.13
C VAL A 79 28.65 -32.48 13.41
N LYS A 80 27.91 -31.48 12.94
CA LYS A 80 28.14 -30.07 13.30
C LYS A 80 26.93 -29.59 14.09
N GLU A 81 27.17 -29.21 15.33
CA GLU A 81 26.15 -28.61 16.19
C GLU A 81 25.86 -27.17 15.76
N ARG A 82 24.57 -26.80 15.74
CA ARG A 82 24.10 -25.45 15.44
C ARG A 82 22.82 -25.18 16.23
N LYS A 83 22.72 -23.99 16.81
CA LYS A 83 21.47 -23.51 17.41
C LYS A 83 20.59 -22.88 16.33
N LEU A 84 19.37 -23.36 16.21
CA LEU A 84 18.36 -22.86 15.27
C LEU A 84 17.20 -22.22 16.04
N TYR A 85 16.59 -21.21 15.45
CA TYR A 85 15.44 -20.50 15.99
C TYR A 85 14.25 -20.68 15.05
N PHE A 86 13.24 -21.40 15.53
CA PHE A 86 11.95 -21.60 14.87
C PHE A 86 10.89 -20.74 15.55
N TYR A 87 9.87 -20.31 14.80
CA TYR A 87 8.88 -19.39 15.34
C TYR A 87 8.02 -20.09 16.40
N ASP A 88 7.48 -21.25 16.04
CA ASP A 88 6.58 -22.00 16.92
C ASP A 88 7.32 -22.88 17.95
N GLU A 89 8.47 -23.45 17.59
CA GLU A 89 9.22 -24.36 18.47
C GLU A 89 10.25 -23.62 19.37
N GLY A 90 10.54 -22.36 19.07
CA GLY A 90 11.53 -21.58 19.81
C GLY A 90 12.97 -22.01 19.50
N VAL A 91 13.77 -22.21 20.56
CA VAL A 91 15.21 -22.48 20.43
C VAL A 91 15.47 -23.98 20.33
N VAL A 92 16.02 -24.42 19.21
CA VAL A 92 16.32 -25.83 18.94
C VAL A 92 17.83 -26.02 18.78
N ASN A 93 18.40 -27.01 19.47
CA ASN A 93 19.77 -27.44 19.24
C ASN A 93 19.77 -28.50 18.15
N ALA A 94 20.46 -28.23 17.04
CA ALA A 94 20.49 -29.10 15.88
C ALA A 94 21.87 -29.72 15.63
N GLU A 95 21.88 -30.97 15.21
CA GLU A 95 23.06 -31.69 14.74
C GLU A 95 22.97 -31.92 13.23
N ILE A 96 23.83 -31.23 12.49
CA ILE A 96 23.89 -31.30 11.03
C ILE A 96 24.90 -32.36 10.64
N GLN A 97 24.46 -33.40 9.94
CA GLN A 97 25.34 -34.50 9.52
C GLN A 97 26.46 -34.01 8.59
N MET A 98 27.69 -34.42 8.88
CA MET A 98 28.84 -34.23 7.99
C MET A 98 29.17 -35.52 7.25
N TYR A 99 29.75 -35.37 6.06
CA TYR A 99 30.07 -36.45 5.16
C TYR A 99 31.49 -36.33 4.63
N LYS A 100 32.08 -37.46 4.25
CA LYS A 100 33.35 -37.56 3.53
C LYS A 100 33.20 -38.47 2.32
N CYS A 101 33.61 -38.00 1.15
CA CYS A 101 33.68 -38.82 -0.06
C CYS A 101 34.88 -39.77 0.02
N LYS A 102 34.65 -41.07 -0.21
CA LYS A 102 35.74 -42.07 -0.29
C LYS A 102 36.56 -41.96 -1.58
N LYS A 103 35.99 -41.41 -2.66
CA LYS A 103 36.62 -41.32 -3.98
C LYS A 103 37.61 -40.15 -4.07
N CYS A 104 37.16 -38.93 -3.75
CA CYS A 104 38.00 -37.72 -3.85
C CYS A 104 38.42 -37.14 -2.48
N GLY A 105 37.99 -37.74 -1.37
CA GLY A 105 38.34 -37.26 -0.03
C GLY A 105 37.60 -36.01 0.47
N LYS A 106 36.79 -35.36 -0.39
CA LYS A 106 36.04 -34.14 -0.05
C LYS A 106 35.14 -34.32 1.18
N LYS A 107 35.20 -33.36 2.10
CA LYS A 107 34.30 -33.25 3.25
C LYS A 107 33.23 -32.19 2.98
N PHE A 108 31.98 -32.47 3.33
CA PHE A 108 30.86 -31.55 3.18
C PHE A 108 29.81 -31.79 4.28
N LYS A 109 28.96 -30.80 4.53
CA LYS A 109 27.82 -30.90 5.46
C LYS A 109 26.53 -31.11 4.68
N THR A 110 25.48 -31.58 5.34
CA THR A 110 24.11 -31.49 4.81
C THR A 110 23.81 -30.03 4.43
N ASP A 111 23.24 -29.84 3.24
CA ASP A 111 22.69 -28.55 2.85
C ASP A 111 21.36 -28.35 3.58
N ILE A 112 21.20 -27.20 4.22
CA ILE A 112 20.02 -26.89 5.03
C ILE A 112 19.42 -25.54 4.62
N SER A 113 19.69 -25.10 3.38
CA SER A 113 19.12 -23.88 2.81
C SER A 113 17.60 -23.84 2.88
N ASP A 114 16.94 -25.00 2.76
CA ASP A 114 15.48 -25.13 2.84
C ASP A 114 14.95 -24.75 4.23
N ILE A 115 15.76 -24.96 5.28
CA ILE A 115 15.42 -24.62 6.67
C ILE A 115 15.88 -23.20 7.02
N VAL A 116 17.11 -22.85 6.63
CA VAL A 116 17.78 -21.62 7.07
C VAL A 116 18.81 -21.13 6.07
N ASP A 117 18.76 -19.84 5.76
CA ASP A 117 19.80 -19.16 4.97
C ASP A 117 21.22 -19.37 5.50
N ASP A 118 22.18 -19.29 4.58
CA ASP A 118 23.59 -19.28 4.93
C ASP A 118 23.92 -18.20 5.96
N ASN A 119 24.71 -18.59 6.97
CA ASN A 119 25.12 -17.74 8.10
C ASN A 119 23.96 -17.18 8.98
N SER A 120 22.72 -17.61 8.79
CA SER A 120 21.58 -17.26 9.68
C SER A 120 21.33 -18.33 10.73
N ASN A 121 20.89 -18.01 11.94
CA ASN A 121 20.38 -19.03 12.86
C ASN A 121 18.84 -19.08 12.91
N PHE A 122 18.17 -18.11 12.31
CA PHE A 122 16.71 -18.05 12.22
C PHE A 122 16.24 -18.79 10.98
N SER A 123 15.24 -19.67 11.16
CA SER A 123 14.63 -20.40 10.06
C SER A 123 13.97 -19.45 9.04
N ASN A 124 13.80 -19.93 7.82
CA ASN A 124 13.12 -19.17 6.76
C ASN A 124 11.67 -18.87 7.17
N GLU A 125 10.98 -19.86 7.75
CA GLU A 125 9.66 -19.73 8.35
C GLU A 125 9.60 -18.60 9.42
N PHE A 126 10.61 -18.50 10.29
CA PHE A 126 10.66 -17.43 11.29
C PHE A 126 10.67 -16.05 10.62
N LYS A 127 11.46 -15.91 9.55
CA LYS A 127 11.55 -14.65 8.78
C LYS A 127 10.24 -14.34 8.06
N GLU A 128 9.62 -15.34 7.45
CA GLU A 128 8.32 -15.21 6.79
C GLU A 128 7.25 -14.75 7.77
N LYS A 129 7.19 -15.34 8.96
CA LYS A 129 6.29 -14.88 10.04
C LYS A 129 6.58 -13.44 10.43
N CYS A 130 7.84 -13.02 10.52
CA CYS A 130 8.17 -11.63 10.80
C CYS A 130 7.65 -10.66 9.72
N VAL A 131 7.74 -11.04 8.45
CA VAL A 131 7.23 -10.26 7.31
C VAL A 131 5.70 -10.23 7.33
N GLU A 132 5.05 -11.36 7.60
CA GLU A 132 3.59 -11.47 7.77
C GLU A 132 3.10 -10.53 8.87
N LEU A 133 3.75 -10.55 10.03
CA LEU A 133 3.44 -9.65 11.14
C LEU A 133 3.63 -8.18 10.77
N ALA A 134 4.62 -7.86 9.93
CA ALA A 134 4.82 -6.50 9.45
C ALA A 134 3.64 -6.03 8.58
N GLY A 135 3.11 -6.91 7.72
CA GLY A 135 1.92 -6.66 6.91
C GLY A 135 0.64 -6.54 7.74
N LEU A 136 0.44 -7.42 8.72
CA LEU A 136 -0.78 -7.47 9.54
C LEU A 136 -0.85 -6.34 10.57
N PHE A 137 0.22 -6.14 11.34
CA PHE A 137 0.14 -5.24 12.48
C PHE A 137 0.10 -3.78 12.09
N LEU A 138 0.50 -3.44 10.86
CA LEU A 138 0.75 -2.07 10.44
C LEU A 138 1.47 -1.37 11.62
N GLY A 139 2.49 -2.03 12.17
CA GLY A 139 3.02 -1.77 13.50
C GLY A 139 4.51 -1.47 13.43
N SER A 140 5.02 -0.53 14.21
CA SER A 140 6.45 -0.19 14.17
C SER A 140 7.31 -1.44 14.41
N ILE A 141 8.54 -1.46 13.87
CA ILE A 141 9.50 -2.57 14.10
C ILE A 141 9.64 -2.91 15.59
N ARG A 142 9.44 -1.94 16.49
CA ARG A 142 9.41 -2.16 17.95
C ARG A 142 8.22 -3.02 18.40
N LYS A 143 7.03 -2.77 17.85
CA LYS A 143 5.83 -3.58 18.14
C LYS A 143 6.00 -5.01 17.61
N ILE A 144 6.60 -5.16 16.43
CA ILE A 144 6.93 -6.48 15.85
C ILE A 144 7.92 -7.22 16.77
N ALA A 145 9.03 -6.59 17.14
CA ALA A 145 10.00 -7.17 18.07
C ALA A 145 9.38 -7.56 19.42
N TYR A 146 8.50 -6.72 19.94
CA TYR A 146 7.76 -6.99 21.17
C TYR A 146 6.82 -8.20 21.03
N LYS A 147 6.08 -8.29 19.92
CA LYS A 147 5.19 -9.44 19.63
C LYS A 147 5.99 -10.73 19.50
N ILE A 148 7.06 -10.72 18.72
CA ILE A 148 7.96 -11.88 18.57
C ILE A 148 8.45 -12.35 19.94
N LYS A 149 8.92 -11.44 20.78
CA LYS A 149 9.38 -11.79 22.14
C LYS A 149 8.25 -12.35 23.00
N LYS A 150 7.04 -11.82 22.88
CA LYS A 150 5.87 -12.29 23.63
C LYS A 150 5.45 -13.69 23.18
N ASP A 151 5.51 -13.98 21.89
CA ASP A 151 5.06 -15.24 21.30
C ASP A 151 6.08 -16.36 21.50
N THR A 152 7.35 -16.06 21.27
CA THR A 152 8.43 -17.07 21.14
C THR A 152 9.40 -17.06 22.32
N GLY A 153 9.36 -16.04 23.18
CA GLY A 153 10.39 -15.76 24.18
C GLY A 153 11.72 -15.24 23.60
N ILE A 154 11.89 -15.25 22.28
CA ILE A 154 13.15 -14.89 21.61
C ILE A 154 13.23 -13.37 21.41
N SER A 155 14.34 -12.78 21.83
CA SER A 155 14.61 -11.35 21.60
C SER A 155 15.35 -11.16 20.28
N VAL A 156 14.68 -10.58 19.29
CA VAL A 156 15.27 -10.24 17.99
C VAL A 156 15.58 -8.75 17.91
N SER A 157 16.74 -8.40 17.37
CA SER A 157 17.14 -7.01 17.22
C SER A 157 16.26 -6.29 16.18
N ARG A 158 16.03 -4.98 16.38
CA ARG A 158 15.27 -4.16 15.43
C ARG A 158 15.91 -4.14 14.04
N GLN A 159 17.24 -4.07 13.98
CA GLN A 159 17.97 -4.06 12.71
C GLN A 159 17.80 -5.38 11.96
N THR A 160 17.76 -6.49 12.67
CA THR A 160 17.56 -7.82 12.08
C THR A 160 16.16 -7.93 11.45
N ILE A 161 15.12 -7.52 12.17
CA ILE A 161 13.75 -7.49 11.66
C ILE A 161 13.65 -6.56 10.45
N GLU A 162 14.27 -5.38 10.52
CA GLU A 162 14.33 -4.44 9.41
C GLU A 162 14.98 -5.05 8.17
N ASN A 163 16.11 -5.74 8.33
CA ASN A 163 16.81 -6.39 7.23
C ASN A 163 15.96 -7.49 6.58
N TRP A 164 15.20 -8.27 7.36
CA TRP A 164 14.30 -9.30 6.80
C TRP A 164 13.15 -8.68 6.01
N ILE A 165 12.53 -7.62 6.53
CA ILE A 165 11.46 -6.90 5.82
C ILE A 165 12.01 -6.25 4.53
N LEU A 166 13.19 -5.64 4.59
CA LEU A 166 13.81 -4.98 3.42
C LEU A 166 14.33 -5.97 2.38
N GLY A 167 14.80 -7.14 2.83
CA GLY A 167 15.28 -8.21 1.96
C GLY A 167 14.16 -9.08 1.39
N TYR A 168 12.92 -8.91 1.86
CA TYR A 168 11.78 -9.64 1.33
C TYR A 168 11.41 -9.09 -0.05
N GLU A 169 11.67 -9.89 -1.09
CA GLU A 169 11.19 -9.61 -2.43
C GLU A 169 9.78 -10.19 -2.57
N ILE A 170 8.79 -9.34 -2.80
CA ILE A 170 7.45 -9.80 -3.16
C ILE A 170 7.61 -10.51 -4.52
N PRO A 171 7.26 -11.80 -4.64
CA PRO A 171 7.26 -12.48 -5.91
C PRO A 171 6.42 -11.65 -6.87
N LYS A 172 7.02 -11.18 -7.98
CA LYS A 172 6.25 -10.51 -9.02
C LYS A 172 5.18 -11.50 -9.47
N LYS A 173 3.93 -11.28 -9.07
CA LYS A 173 2.82 -11.96 -9.73
C LYS A 173 2.98 -11.64 -11.21
N GLU A 174 3.25 -12.65 -12.03
CA GLU A 174 3.11 -12.49 -13.46
C GLU A 174 1.67 -12.05 -13.71
N VAL A 175 1.47 -10.76 -13.91
CA VAL A 175 0.19 -10.23 -14.35
C VAL A 175 0.05 -10.70 -15.79
N LYS A 176 -0.56 -11.87 -15.97
CA LYS A 176 -0.81 -12.46 -17.31
C LYS A 176 -1.75 -11.58 -18.17
N ASN A 177 -2.35 -10.55 -17.58
CA ASN A 177 -3.31 -9.68 -18.24
C ASN A 177 -2.72 -8.27 -18.46
N LEU A 178 -2.95 -7.71 -19.65
CA LEU A 178 -2.86 -6.27 -19.85
C LEU A 178 -3.79 -5.56 -18.85
N TYR A 179 -3.36 -4.41 -18.34
CA TYR A 179 -4.20 -3.60 -17.47
C TYR A 179 -5.47 -3.13 -18.20
N SER A 180 -6.52 -2.84 -17.44
CA SER A 180 -7.86 -2.54 -17.96
C SER A 180 -7.91 -1.23 -18.76
N GLY A 181 -7.03 -0.28 -18.45
CA GLY A 181 -7.05 1.08 -19.00
C GLY A 181 -7.84 2.09 -18.17
N TYR A 182 -8.51 1.63 -17.11
CA TYR A 182 -9.21 2.46 -16.13
C TYR A 182 -8.34 2.59 -14.87
N TYR A 183 -7.76 3.77 -14.69
CA TYR A 183 -6.82 4.00 -13.60
C TYR A 183 -7.31 5.06 -12.61
N ILE A 184 -6.73 5.01 -11.41
CA ILE A 184 -6.77 6.06 -10.40
C ILE A 184 -5.33 6.51 -10.16
N PHE A 185 -5.09 7.82 -10.17
CA PHE A 185 -3.81 8.42 -9.86
C PHE A 185 -3.93 9.35 -8.67
N ASP A 186 -3.01 9.20 -7.71
CA ASP A 186 -2.94 10.05 -6.53
C ASP A 186 -1.50 10.14 -6.00
N VAL A 187 -1.23 11.19 -5.21
CA VAL A 187 0.08 11.52 -4.65
C VAL A 187 0.02 11.60 -3.13
N GLU A 188 0.70 10.68 -2.45
CA GLU A 188 0.83 10.70 -0.99
C GLU A 188 2.09 11.45 -0.55
N TRP A 189 1.93 12.44 0.33
CA TRP A 189 3.05 13.19 0.91
C TRP A 189 3.68 12.41 2.06
N ILE A 190 4.95 12.04 1.91
CA ILE A 190 5.71 11.25 2.88
C ILE A 190 6.97 12.01 3.34
N LYS A 191 7.43 11.77 4.56
CA LYS A 191 8.63 12.42 5.11
C LYS A 191 9.73 11.38 5.31
N LEU A 192 10.74 11.40 4.45
CA LEU A 192 11.89 10.50 4.50
C LEU A 192 13.11 11.27 5.00
N ASN A 193 13.76 10.79 6.06
CA ASN A 193 14.94 11.43 6.66
C ASN A 193 14.74 12.93 6.99
N GLY A 194 13.51 13.32 7.36
CA GLY A 194 13.19 14.71 7.66
C GLY A 194 12.84 15.58 6.44
N PHE A 195 12.96 15.05 5.22
CA PHE A 195 12.63 15.75 3.97
C PHE A 195 11.31 15.26 3.39
N TRP A 196 10.49 16.19 2.89
CA TRP A 196 9.27 15.84 2.17
C TRP A 196 9.62 15.17 0.84
N ASN A 197 8.93 14.08 0.57
CA ASN A 197 8.96 13.32 -0.67
C ASN A 197 7.50 12.97 -1.02
N TYR A 198 7.30 12.52 -2.26
CA TYR A 198 5.98 12.38 -2.85
C TYR A 198 5.90 10.99 -3.47
N ARG A 199 5.02 10.15 -2.92
CA ARG A 199 4.76 8.81 -3.42
C ARG A 199 3.66 8.89 -4.47
N PHE A 200 4.03 8.69 -5.72
CA PHE A 200 3.10 8.65 -6.84
C PHE A 200 2.60 7.22 -6.97
N ALA A 201 1.29 7.04 -7.05
CA ALA A 201 0.71 5.72 -7.27
C ALA A 201 -0.31 5.74 -8.39
N LEU A 202 -0.23 4.73 -9.24
CA LEU A 202 -1.19 4.44 -10.30
C LEU A 202 -1.84 3.09 -10.01
N PHE A 203 -3.16 3.06 -10.03
CA PHE A 203 -3.94 1.91 -9.61
C PHE A 203 -4.99 1.55 -10.66
N ASP A 204 -5.08 0.27 -11.03
CA ASP A 204 -6.12 -0.23 -11.92
C ASP A 204 -7.40 -0.48 -11.12
N SER A 205 -8.43 0.33 -11.37
CA SER A 205 -9.66 0.29 -10.58
C SER A 205 -10.52 -0.94 -10.83
N LYS A 206 -10.38 -1.58 -12.00
CA LYS A 206 -11.15 -2.76 -12.40
C LYS A 206 -10.48 -4.04 -11.94
N GLN A 207 -9.15 -4.10 -12.02
CA GLN A 207 -8.39 -5.25 -11.58
C GLN A 207 -8.04 -5.20 -10.08
N ASN A 208 -8.21 -4.04 -9.45
CA ASN A 208 -7.92 -3.80 -8.03
C ASN A 208 -6.44 -4.09 -7.68
N ILE A 209 -5.54 -3.64 -8.55
CA ILE A 209 -4.08 -3.84 -8.43
C ILE A 209 -3.31 -2.54 -8.65
N ILE A 210 -2.15 -2.42 -7.99
CA ILE A 210 -1.20 -1.34 -8.24
C ILE A 210 -0.54 -1.58 -9.59
N VAL A 211 -0.56 -0.56 -10.45
CA VAL A 211 0.13 -0.52 -11.75
C VAL A 211 1.58 -0.07 -11.55
N ALA A 212 1.76 1.03 -10.81
CA ALA A 212 3.06 1.60 -10.49
C ALA A 212 3.01 2.37 -9.17
N ASP A 213 4.14 2.37 -8.46
CA ASP A 213 4.31 3.05 -7.17
C ASP A 213 5.77 3.51 -7.01
N GLU A 214 5.98 4.82 -7.02
CA GLU A 214 7.31 5.41 -7.04
C GLU A 214 7.42 6.64 -6.14
N ILE A 215 8.61 6.89 -5.60
CA ILE A 215 8.87 8.03 -4.70
C ILE A 215 9.74 9.06 -5.41
N TYR A 216 9.22 10.29 -5.46
CA TYR A 216 9.87 11.46 -6.03
C TYR A 216 10.22 12.49 -4.95
N SER A 217 11.32 13.22 -5.13
CA SER A 217 11.71 14.32 -4.23
C SER A 217 10.92 15.61 -4.46
N LYS A 218 10.19 15.69 -5.59
CA LYS A 218 9.40 16.86 -5.99
C LYS A 218 8.11 16.42 -6.69
N GLU A 219 7.00 17.05 -6.33
CA GLU A 219 5.71 16.93 -7.00
C GLU A 219 5.57 18.04 -8.06
N ASN A 220 6.05 17.79 -9.27
CA ASN A 220 5.96 18.73 -10.39
C ASN A 220 5.42 18.02 -11.64
N SER A 221 4.91 18.82 -12.58
CA SER A 221 4.26 18.31 -13.80
C SER A 221 5.16 17.39 -14.62
N THR A 222 6.47 17.67 -14.71
CA THR A 222 7.43 16.84 -15.45
C THR A 222 7.55 15.44 -14.85
N ASN A 223 7.67 15.33 -13.53
CA ASN A 223 7.75 14.05 -12.85
C ASN A 223 6.45 13.25 -12.99
N ILE A 224 5.29 13.92 -12.85
CA ILE A 224 3.97 13.28 -12.97
C ILE A 224 3.76 12.77 -14.39
N GLN A 225 4.05 13.59 -15.40
CA GLN A 225 3.95 13.21 -16.81
C GLN A 225 4.83 12.00 -17.10
N LYS A 226 6.12 12.06 -16.72
CA LYS A 226 7.05 10.96 -16.91
C LYS A 226 6.56 9.67 -16.24
N PHE A 227 6.11 9.76 -14.99
CA PHE A 227 5.59 8.63 -14.23
C PHE A 227 4.39 7.99 -14.95
N LEU A 228 3.40 8.78 -15.36
CA LEU A 228 2.22 8.28 -16.06
C LEU A 228 2.57 7.70 -17.44
N GLU A 229 3.46 8.35 -18.20
CA GLU A 229 3.94 7.87 -19.50
C GLU A 229 4.64 6.51 -19.41
N GLU A 230 5.56 6.36 -18.46
CA GLU A 230 6.32 5.13 -18.27
C GLU A 230 5.43 4.00 -17.73
N SER A 231 4.58 4.31 -16.75
CA SER A 231 3.68 3.33 -16.12
C SER A 231 2.57 2.82 -17.05
N THR A 232 2.17 3.63 -18.03
CA THR A 232 1.10 3.29 -18.98
C THR A 232 1.63 2.92 -20.37
N ARG A 233 2.95 2.77 -20.53
CA ARG A 233 3.56 2.40 -21.80
C ARG A 233 3.06 1.03 -22.25
N ASN A 234 2.57 0.97 -23.49
CA ASN A 234 1.97 -0.23 -24.09
C ASN A 234 0.75 -0.77 -23.34
N GLN A 235 0.12 0.05 -22.49
CA GLN A 235 -1.11 -0.29 -21.80
C GLN A 235 -2.30 0.38 -22.46
N LYS A 236 -3.51 -0.13 -22.19
CA LYS A 236 -4.74 0.56 -22.57
C LYS A 236 -4.81 1.91 -21.87
N LYS A 237 -5.26 2.94 -22.59
CA LYS A 237 -5.42 4.29 -22.07
C LYS A 237 -6.86 4.75 -22.24
N ILE A 238 -7.70 4.51 -21.23
CA ILE A 238 -9.14 4.83 -21.31
C ILE A 238 -9.45 6.03 -20.42
N ALA A 239 -9.25 5.89 -19.12
CA ALA A 239 -9.52 6.97 -18.18
C ALA A 239 -8.61 6.98 -16.96
N ILE A 240 -8.41 8.17 -16.40
CA ILE A 240 -7.77 8.37 -15.09
C ILE A 240 -8.70 9.20 -14.20
N THR A 241 -8.94 8.71 -12.99
CA THR A 241 -9.54 9.49 -11.90
C THR A 241 -8.46 10.02 -10.96
N SER A 242 -8.46 11.31 -10.65
CA SER A 242 -7.46 11.93 -9.74
C SER A 242 -8.08 12.87 -8.71
N ASP A 243 -7.29 13.40 -7.77
CA ASP A 243 -7.68 14.52 -6.88
C ASP A 243 -7.98 15.82 -7.66
N LEU A 244 -8.11 16.99 -7.02
CA LEU A 244 -8.42 18.26 -7.69
C LEU A 244 -7.23 19.14 -8.10
N ASP A 245 -6.01 18.61 -8.16
CA ASP A 245 -4.87 19.42 -8.56
C ASP A 245 -4.89 19.71 -10.06
N GLU A 246 -5.09 20.99 -10.40
CA GLU A 246 -5.23 21.49 -11.76
C GLU A 246 -4.09 21.07 -12.70
N LYS A 247 -2.89 20.78 -12.18
CA LYS A 247 -1.77 20.32 -13.00
C LYS A 247 -1.99 18.94 -13.62
N TYR A 248 -2.88 18.11 -13.06
CA TYR A 248 -3.12 16.75 -13.52
C TYR A 248 -3.90 16.70 -14.83
N LYS A 249 -4.94 17.54 -14.98
CA LYS A 249 -5.79 17.54 -16.17
C LYS A 249 -5.03 17.65 -17.49
N PRO A 250 -4.18 18.68 -17.73
CA PRO A 250 -3.48 18.80 -19.00
C PRO A 250 -2.50 17.64 -19.25
N ILE A 251 -1.92 17.05 -18.20
CA ILE A 251 -1.04 15.88 -18.32
C ILE A 251 -1.84 14.65 -18.72
N ILE A 252 -2.94 14.36 -18.02
CA ILE A 252 -3.79 13.19 -18.24
C ILE A 252 -4.38 13.24 -19.65
N GLU A 253 -4.97 14.35 -20.04
CA GLU A 253 -5.58 14.51 -21.37
C GLU A 253 -4.52 14.54 -22.48
N GLY A 254 -3.34 15.13 -22.22
CA GLY A 254 -2.19 15.07 -23.14
C GLY A 254 -1.67 13.66 -23.38
N LEU A 255 -1.93 12.72 -22.46
CA LEU A 255 -1.62 11.30 -22.59
C LEU A 255 -2.78 10.49 -23.19
N GLU A 256 -3.79 11.15 -23.74
CA GLU A 256 -4.96 10.57 -24.41
C GLU A 256 -5.95 9.85 -23.49
N PHE A 257 -5.88 10.13 -22.18
CA PHE A 257 -6.87 9.62 -21.23
C PHE A 257 -8.08 10.54 -21.13
N THR A 258 -9.26 9.94 -20.95
CA THR A 258 -10.40 10.68 -20.40
C THR A 258 -10.15 10.97 -18.92
N HIS A 259 -10.30 12.22 -18.51
CA HIS A 259 -10.06 12.61 -17.13
C HIS A 259 -11.37 12.68 -16.32
N GLN A 260 -11.32 12.18 -15.09
CA GLN A 260 -12.35 12.33 -14.08
C GLN A 260 -11.78 12.95 -12.80
N TRP A 261 -12.41 14.00 -12.31
CA TRP A 261 -12.10 14.54 -10.98
C TRP A 261 -12.78 13.72 -9.88
N CYS A 262 -12.06 13.42 -8.79
CA CYS A 262 -12.59 12.69 -7.65
C CYS A 262 -13.70 13.51 -6.97
N LEU A 263 -14.93 12.99 -6.99
CA LEU A 263 -16.10 13.68 -6.45
C LEU A 263 -16.03 13.90 -4.93
N PHE A 264 -15.35 13.02 -4.19
CA PHE A 264 -15.12 13.24 -2.76
C PHE A 264 -14.34 14.54 -2.51
N HIS A 265 -13.27 14.75 -3.27
CA HIS A 265 -12.49 15.98 -3.20
C HIS A 265 -13.28 17.20 -3.68
N VAL A 266 -14.15 17.04 -4.69
CA VAL A 266 -15.09 18.10 -5.15
C VAL A 266 -15.97 18.59 -4.01
N PHE A 267 -16.70 17.68 -3.36
CA PHE A 267 -17.62 18.04 -2.29
C PHE A 267 -16.87 18.65 -1.09
N LYS A 268 -15.70 18.12 -0.76
CA LYS A 268 -14.85 18.67 0.31
C LYS A 268 -14.40 20.10 -0.01
N ASN A 269 -13.97 20.36 -1.25
CA ASN A 269 -13.52 21.68 -1.69
C ASN A 269 -14.67 22.70 -1.71
N ILE A 270 -15.85 22.32 -2.23
CA ILE A 270 -17.04 23.18 -2.22
C ILE A 270 -17.44 23.55 -0.78
N ASN A 271 -17.55 22.56 0.11
CA ASN A 271 -17.87 22.82 1.51
C ASN A 271 -16.83 23.71 2.20
N LYS A 272 -15.54 23.54 1.87
CA LYS A 272 -14.47 24.39 2.38
C LYS A 272 -14.65 25.85 1.93
N LYS A 273 -14.84 26.09 0.63
CA LYS A 273 -15.06 27.44 0.07
C LYS A 273 -16.28 28.13 0.70
N ILE A 274 -17.38 27.41 0.85
CA ILE A 274 -18.60 27.93 1.51
C ILE A 274 -18.31 28.29 2.96
N LYS A 275 -17.64 27.41 3.72
CA LYS A 275 -17.31 27.65 5.12
C LYS A 275 -16.39 28.86 5.31
N GLU A 276 -15.39 29.01 4.44
CA GLU A 276 -14.48 30.16 4.45
C GLU A 276 -15.23 31.45 4.13
N TYR A 277 -16.10 31.46 3.12
CA TYR A 277 -16.94 32.60 2.80
C TYR A 277 -17.85 33.01 3.97
N ILE A 278 -18.54 32.06 4.61
CA ILE A 278 -19.41 32.33 5.77
C ILE A 278 -18.61 32.89 6.95
N ARG A 279 -17.39 32.42 7.18
CA ARG A 279 -16.53 32.93 8.26
C ARG A 279 -16.07 34.36 8.00
N ASP A 280 -15.78 34.66 6.75
CA ASP A 280 -15.13 35.92 6.36
C ASP A 280 -16.15 37.03 6.04
N ASN A 281 -17.46 36.72 6.03
CA ASN A 281 -18.55 37.66 5.77
C ASN A 281 -19.59 37.61 6.90
N GLU A 282 -20.14 38.77 7.27
CA GLU A 282 -21.31 38.84 8.16
C GLU A 282 -22.56 38.57 7.32
N LEU A 283 -23.18 37.41 7.54
CA LEU A 283 -24.36 36.95 6.80
C LEU A 283 -25.55 36.82 7.75
N SER A 284 -26.72 37.21 7.26
CA SER A 284 -28.00 36.96 7.91
C SER A 284 -28.42 35.49 7.86
N ASP A 285 -29.37 35.11 8.71
CA ASP A 285 -29.91 33.75 8.72
C ASP A 285 -30.55 33.35 7.37
N ASP A 286 -31.21 34.30 6.69
CA ASP A 286 -31.81 34.10 5.37
C ASP A 286 -30.74 33.85 4.29
N GLU A 287 -29.64 34.60 4.31
CA GLU A 287 -28.52 34.37 3.38
C GLU A 287 -27.84 33.02 3.62
N LEU A 288 -27.69 32.62 4.89
CA LEU A 288 -27.15 31.30 5.24
C LEU A 288 -28.05 30.17 4.74
N GLU A 289 -29.37 30.33 4.84
CA GLU A 289 -30.31 29.33 4.35
C GLU A 289 -30.32 29.28 2.82
N ASN A 290 -30.25 30.42 2.12
CA ASN A 290 -30.11 30.46 0.67
C ASN A 290 -28.86 29.71 0.20
N ILE A 291 -27.68 29.98 0.80
CA ILE A 291 -26.43 29.26 0.48
C ILE A 291 -26.58 27.75 0.69
N ARG A 292 -27.32 27.31 1.72
CA ARG A 292 -27.55 25.89 1.97
C ARG A 292 -28.40 25.25 0.88
N GLN A 293 -29.50 25.90 0.48
CA GLN A 293 -30.39 25.41 -0.58
C GLN A 293 -29.67 25.34 -1.93
N GLU A 294 -28.97 26.42 -2.31
CA GLU A 294 -28.18 26.49 -3.53
C GLU A 294 -27.09 25.40 -3.58
N LYS A 295 -26.42 25.15 -2.44
CA LYS A 295 -25.44 24.05 -2.33
C LYS A 295 -26.08 22.68 -2.57
N LEU A 296 -27.26 22.43 -1.99
CA LEU A 296 -27.99 21.17 -2.19
C LEU A 296 -28.36 20.98 -3.65
N GLU A 297 -28.79 22.04 -4.32
CA GLU A 297 -29.10 22.02 -5.74
C GLU A 297 -27.85 21.68 -6.58
N ILE A 298 -26.71 22.31 -6.33
CA ILE A 298 -25.44 21.96 -6.99
C ILE A 298 -25.08 20.49 -6.75
N PHE A 299 -25.17 20.02 -5.50
CA PHE A 299 -24.80 18.64 -5.17
C PHE A 299 -25.73 17.64 -5.87
N SER A 300 -27.00 18.02 -6.07
CA SER A 300 -27.95 17.18 -6.78
C SER A 300 -27.63 17.01 -8.27
N LEU A 301 -26.80 17.87 -8.89
CA LEU A 301 -26.30 17.64 -10.26
C LEU A 301 -25.52 16.33 -10.36
N PHE A 302 -24.74 16.01 -9.32
CA PHE A 302 -23.96 14.76 -9.25
C PHE A 302 -24.82 13.52 -9.02
N ASN A 303 -26.14 13.66 -8.86
CA ASN A 303 -27.08 12.53 -8.82
C ASN A 303 -27.81 12.32 -10.15
N SER A 304 -27.48 13.07 -11.19
CA SER A 304 -28.10 12.92 -12.52
C SER A 304 -27.83 11.53 -13.11
N LYS A 305 -28.80 10.98 -13.85
CA LYS A 305 -28.71 9.62 -14.43
C LYS A 305 -27.95 9.58 -15.75
N SER A 306 -27.82 10.72 -16.42
CA SER A 306 -27.11 10.83 -17.70
C SER A 306 -26.37 12.14 -17.83
N PHE A 307 -25.34 12.18 -18.68
CA PHE A 307 -24.59 13.40 -18.96
C PHE A 307 -25.49 14.50 -19.53
N LYS A 308 -26.46 14.14 -20.38
CA LYS A 308 -27.44 15.07 -20.95
C LYS A 308 -28.31 15.70 -19.87
N GLU A 309 -28.83 14.90 -18.95
CA GLU A 309 -29.63 15.39 -17.82
C GLU A 309 -28.80 16.33 -16.94
N ALA A 310 -27.58 15.93 -16.56
CA ALA A 310 -26.68 16.80 -15.79
C ALA A 310 -26.44 18.13 -16.50
N ARG A 311 -26.28 18.10 -17.84
CA ARG A 311 -26.05 19.30 -18.64
C ARG A 311 -27.28 20.21 -18.68
N THR A 312 -28.47 19.67 -18.93
CA THR A 312 -29.72 20.45 -18.92
C THR A 312 -29.92 21.14 -17.57
N ARG A 313 -29.73 20.42 -16.47
CA ARG A 313 -29.85 20.98 -15.12
C ARG A 313 -28.79 22.04 -14.82
N MET A 314 -27.57 21.86 -15.33
CA MET A 314 -26.53 22.89 -15.23
C MET A 314 -26.91 24.15 -16.01
N ASP A 315 -27.45 24.00 -17.22
CA ASP A 315 -27.90 25.13 -18.04
C ASP A 315 -29.08 25.87 -17.38
N GLU A 316 -30.00 25.14 -16.72
CA GLU A 316 -31.07 25.73 -15.89
C GLU A 316 -30.48 26.59 -14.76
N ILE A 317 -29.54 26.04 -13.97
CA ILE A 317 -28.85 26.79 -12.90
C ILE A 317 -28.13 28.03 -13.46
N LEU A 318 -27.47 27.91 -14.62
CA LEU A 318 -26.78 29.02 -15.25
C LEU A 318 -27.71 30.15 -15.70
N ASN A 319 -28.95 29.85 -16.10
CA ASN A 319 -29.93 30.86 -16.49
C ASN A 319 -30.36 31.75 -15.31
N GLN A 320 -30.39 31.21 -14.10
CA GLN A 320 -30.74 31.91 -12.86
C GLN A 320 -29.53 32.25 -11.98
N ILE A 321 -28.29 32.08 -12.48
CA ILE A 321 -27.06 32.22 -11.69
C ILE A 321 -26.91 33.57 -10.97
N LYS A 322 -27.51 34.63 -11.53
CA LYS A 322 -27.46 35.99 -10.96
C LYS A 322 -28.16 36.08 -9.60
N ASP A 323 -29.13 35.20 -9.37
CA ASP A 323 -29.95 35.16 -8.16
C ASP A 323 -29.29 34.33 -7.03
N TYR A 324 -28.20 33.62 -7.34
CA TYR A 324 -27.47 32.80 -6.37
C TYR A 324 -26.54 33.64 -5.51
N SER A 325 -26.20 33.12 -4.34
CA SER A 325 -25.21 33.69 -3.45
C SER A 325 -23.84 33.78 -4.13
N LYS A 326 -23.09 34.87 -3.89
CA LYS A 326 -21.80 35.15 -4.56
C LYS A 326 -20.80 33.99 -4.50
N VAL A 327 -20.73 33.31 -3.36
CA VAL A 327 -19.85 32.13 -3.19
C VAL A 327 -20.24 30.98 -4.11
N ILE A 328 -21.54 30.77 -4.31
CA ILE A 328 -22.06 29.75 -5.20
C ILE A 328 -21.81 30.12 -6.66
N GLN A 329 -22.02 31.38 -7.03
CA GLN A 329 -21.67 31.88 -8.36
C GLN A 329 -20.20 31.60 -8.70
N SER A 330 -19.27 31.93 -7.79
CA SER A 330 -17.83 31.65 -7.98
C SER A 330 -17.55 30.16 -8.11
N ILE A 331 -18.15 29.30 -7.27
CA ILE A 331 -17.98 27.85 -7.36
C ILE A 331 -18.43 27.32 -8.74
N ILE A 332 -19.56 27.81 -9.23
CA ILE A 332 -20.11 27.41 -10.52
C ILE A 332 -19.22 27.90 -11.67
N MET A 333 -18.92 29.19 -11.70
CA MET A 333 -18.23 29.84 -12.82
C MET A 333 -16.75 29.51 -12.89
N ASP A 334 -16.07 29.40 -11.75
CA ASP A 334 -14.62 29.22 -11.70
C ASP A 334 -14.22 27.73 -11.70
N SER A 335 -15.13 26.84 -11.27
CA SER A 335 -14.82 25.41 -11.09
C SER A 335 -15.75 24.52 -11.93
N LEU A 336 -17.05 24.49 -11.64
CA LEU A 336 -17.95 23.49 -12.24
C LEU A 336 -18.12 23.67 -13.74
N MET A 337 -18.31 24.90 -14.21
CA MET A 337 -18.57 25.19 -15.62
C MET A 337 -17.35 24.92 -16.52
N PRO A 338 -16.12 25.41 -16.22
CA PRO A 338 -14.95 25.16 -17.06
C PRO A 338 -14.57 23.69 -17.15
N TYR A 339 -14.81 22.94 -16.07
CA TYR A 339 -14.43 21.53 -15.97
C TYR A 339 -15.61 20.56 -16.00
N PHE A 340 -16.78 21.00 -16.48
CA PHE A 340 -18.02 20.24 -16.43
C PHE A 340 -17.85 18.81 -16.97
N LYS A 341 -17.30 18.66 -18.18
CA LYS A 341 -17.07 17.34 -18.77
C LYS A 341 -16.24 16.44 -17.85
N THR A 342 -15.16 16.97 -17.27
CA THR A 342 -14.25 16.27 -16.34
C THR A 342 -14.94 15.83 -15.05
N TYR A 343 -15.89 16.61 -14.53
CA TYR A 343 -16.63 16.22 -13.33
C TYR A 343 -17.65 15.11 -13.60
N PHE A 344 -18.13 15.01 -14.84
CA PHE A 344 -19.22 14.13 -15.24
C PHE A 344 -18.79 13.04 -16.24
N SER A 345 -17.49 12.80 -16.44
CA SER A 345 -16.97 11.77 -17.36
C SER A 345 -17.52 10.38 -17.03
N TYR A 346 -17.75 10.07 -15.75
CA TYR A 346 -18.38 8.82 -15.31
C TYR A 346 -19.83 8.61 -15.83
N LEU A 347 -20.51 9.65 -16.28
CA LEU A 347 -21.83 9.54 -16.92
C LEU A 347 -21.72 9.24 -18.43
N LEU A 348 -20.53 9.38 -19.02
CA LEU A 348 -20.23 9.00 -20.39
C LEU A 348 -19.70 7.57 -20.48
N ASP A 349 -18.99 7.11 -19.44
CA ASP A 349 -18.54 5.73 -19.28
C ASP A 349 -18.67 5.32 -17.80
N GLU A 350 -19.60 4.40 -17.53
CA GLU A 350 -19.90 3.89 -16.18
C GLU A 350 -18.73 3.16 -15.52
N ASN A 351 -17.70 2.78 -16.30
CA ASN A 351 -16.52 2.12 -15.77
C ASN A 351 -15.54 3.06 -15.08
N ILE A 352 -15.66 4.37 -15.32
CA ILE A 352 -14.82 5.38 -14.71
C ILE A 352 -15.19 5.54 -13.24
N GLU A 353 -14.21 5.42 -12.36
CA GLU A 353 -14.43 5.58 -10.92
C GLU A 353 -14.76 7.03 -10.58
N ARG A 354 -15.79 7.22 -9.77
CA ARG A 354 -16.22 8.55 -9.32
C ARG A 354 -15.29 9.13 -8.26
N THR A 355 -14.54 8.28 -7.54
CA THR A 355 -13.67 8.68 -6.43
C THR A 355 -12.32 7.96 -6.47
N SER A 356 -11.31 8.56 -5.83
CA SER A 356 -9.98 8.00 -5.60
C SER A 356 -9.91 7.04 -4.40
N ASN A 357 -11.04 6.78 -3.73
CA ASN A 357 -11.08 6.07 -2.44
C ASN A 357 -10.40 4.69 -2.47
N LYS A 358 -10.46 3.97 -3.60
CA LYS A 358 -9.79 2.67 -3.73
C LYS A 358 -8.28 2.79 -3.52
N LEU A 359 -7.66 3.81 -4.11
CA LEU A 359 -6.24 4.09 -3.96
C LEU A 359 -5.91 4.67 -2.58
N GLU A 360 -6.73 5.57 -2.06
CA GLU A 360 -6.56 6.12 -0.70
C GLU A 360 -6.57 5.02 0.37
N ASN A 361 -7.48 4.05 0.25
CA ASN A 361 -7.51 2.88 1.13
C ASN A 361 -6.26 2.01 0.98
N GLN A 362 -5.71 1.91 -0.23
CA GLN A 362 -4.44 1.20 -0.45
C GLN A 362 -3.26 1.93 0.22
N PHE A 363 -3.22 3.26 0.21
CA PHE A 363 -2.21 4.01 0.97
C PHE A 363 -2.29 3.75 2.48
N GLN A 364 -3.50 3.59 3.03
CA GLN A 364 -3.68 3.27 4.45
C GLN A 364 -3.21 1.85 4.80
N LYS A 365 -3.43 0.89 3.88
CA LYS A 365 -3.01 -0.51 4.03
C LYS A 365 -1.51 -0.72 3.86
N THR A 366 -0.82 0.13 3.09
CA THR A 366 0.58 -0.12 2.76
C THR A 366 1.54 0.19 3.91
N PHE A 367 1.34 1.24 4.73
CA PHE A 367 1.99 1.40 6.05
C PHE A 367 1.29 2.51 6.87
N PRO A 368 1.20 2.44 8.21
CA PRO A 368 0.74 3.58 9.01
C PRO A 368 1.67 4.76 8.92
N LYS A 369 1.09 5.97 9.00
CA LYS A 369 1.81 7.25 9.02
C LYS A 369 2.97 7.30 10.04
N SER A 370 2.84 6.64 11.18
CA SER A 370 3.88 6.58 12.23
C SER A 370 5.12 5.77 11.80
N ILE A 371 4.96 4.78 10.93
CA ILE A 371 6.05 3.98 10.37
C ILE A 371 6.65 4.68 9.16
N LYS A 372 5.81 5.24 8.28
CA LYS A 372 6.24 6.03 7.11
C LYS A 372 7.12 7.23 7.49
N ARG A 373 6.92 7.83 8.66
CA ARG A 373 7.76 8.94 9.19
C ARG A 373 9.14 8.50 9.68
N ILE A 374 9.33 7.22 9.99
CA ILE A 374 10.57 6.67 10.57
C ILE A 374 11.37 5.91 9.50
N MET A 375 10.69 5.31 8.53
CA MET A 375 11.32 4.57 7.45
C MET A 375 12.17 5.49 6.55
N LYS A 376 13.45 5.14 6.42
CA LYS A 376 14.45 5.82 5.59
C LYS A 376 14.50 5.21 4.17
N ILE A 377 13.36 4.89 3.55
CA ILE A 377 13.33 4.01 2.37
C ILE A 377 12.97 4.80 1.11
N LYS A 378 13.79 4.67 0.06
CA LYS A 378 13.59 5.27 -1.28
C LYS A 378 12.73 4.42 -2.23
N LYS A 379 12.52 3.14 -1.93
CA LYS A 379 11.68 2.23 -2.71
C LYS A 379 10.28 2.19 -2.08
N GLY A 380 9.25 2.45 -2.89
CA GLY A 380 7.85 2.31 -2.49
C GLY A 380 7.60 0.88 -2.04
N GLY A 381 7.41 0.68 -0.73
CA GLY A 381 6.97 -0.60 -0.21
C GLY A 381 5.50 -0.80 -0.62
N CYS A 382 5.26 -1.85 -1.40
CA CYS A 382 3.93 -2.34 -1.75
C CYS A 382 3.27 -3.04 -0.57
#